data_AF-A0A968QGV6-F1
#
_entry.id   AF-A0A968QGV6-F1
#
_cell.length_a   1.000
_cell.length_b   1.000
_cell.length_c   1.000
_cell.angle_alpha   90.00
_cell.angle_beta   90.00
_cell.angle_gamma   90.00
#
_symmetry.space_group_name_H-M   'P 1'
#
loop_
_entity.id
_entity.type
_entity.pdbx_description
1 polymer ?
#
loop_
_entity_poly.entity_id
_entity_poly.type
_entity_poly.pdbx_seq_one_letter_code
_entity_poly.pdbx_strand_id
1 'polypeptide(L)'
;MISITNLKSLPKISGIYQVIDVNNNVLYIGQAKNIYDRWNHGHHKLSEIISRCGTNAYITWVQIPEWLLNRAESAAIAFYQPPLNIKSPPIV
;
A
#
# COMPACT_ATOMS: atom_id res chain seq x y z
N MET A 1 12.59 -2.24 -0.10
CA MET A 1 11.72 -1.05 0.01
C MET A 1 12.14 -0.04 -1.05
N ILE A 2 11.22 0.77 -1.55
CA ILE A 2 11.54 1.88 -2.46
C ILE A 2 10.86 3.16 -1.99
N SER A 3 11.40 4.33 -2.35
CA SER A 3 10.69 5.60 -2.13
C SER A 3 9.44 5.69 -3.02
N ILE A 4 8.39 6.34 -2.51
CA ILE A 4 7.17 6.66 -3.28
C ILE A 4 7.46 7.59 -4.48
N THR A 5 8.61 8.25 -4.52
CA THR A 5 9.07 9.05 -5.66
C THR A 5 9.68 8.22 -6.79
N ASN A 6 9.92 6.91 -6.58
CA ASN A 6 10.59 6.03 -7.55
C ASN A 6 9.69 4.85 -7.98
N LEU A 7 8.41 5.10 -8.24
CA LEU A 7 7.40 4.07 -8.58
C LEU A 7 7.75 3.22 -9.80
N LYS A 8 8.61 3.71 -10.70
CA LYS A 8 9.08 2.97 -11.87
C LYS A 8 9.95 1.75 -11.51
N SER A 9 10.50 1.71 -10.31
CA SER A 9 11.33 0.61 -9.82
C SER A 9 10.53 -0.48 -9.10
N LEU A 10 9.20 -0.40 -9.09
CA LEU A 10 8.34 -1.42 -8.49
C LEU A 10 8.39 -2.73 -9.30
N PRO A 11 8.24 -3.88 -8.63
CA PRO A 11 8.23 -5.17 -9.29
C PRO A 11 6.92 -5.41 -10.05
N LYS A 12 7.01 -6.15 -11.15
CA LYS A 12 5.87 -6.65 -11.93
C LYS A 12 5.40 -8.00 -11.39
N ILE A 13 4.97 -8.02 -10.14
CA ILE A 13 4.55 -9.24 -9.43
C ILE A 13 3.21 -9.03 -8.73
N SER A 14 2.52 -10.12 -8.43
CA SER A 14 1.39 -10.13 -7.51
C SER A 14 1.88 -10.12 -6.06
N GLY A 15 1.17 -9.40 -5.19
CA GLY A 15 1.59 -9.29 -3.81
C GLY A 15 0.79 -8.33 -2.96
N ILE A 16 1.15 -8.31 -1.68
CA ILE A 16 0.73 -7.29 -0.71
C ILE A 16 1.83 -6.25 -0.63
N TYR A 17 1.45 -4.98 -0.72
CA TYR A 17 2.36 -3.85 -0.52
C TYR A 17 1.93 -3.05 0.71
N GLN A 18 2.92 -2.51 1.40
CA GLN A 18 2.79 -1.64 2.56
C GLN A 18 3.41 -0.30 2.24
N VAL A 19 2.73 0.78 2.62
CA VAL A 19 3.28 2.12 2.63
C VAL A 19 3.66 2.45 4.06
N ILE A 20 4.92 2.80 4.27
CA ILE A 20 5.47 3.14 5.58
C ILE A 20 6.04 4.55 5.60
N ASP A 21 6.00 5.21 6.75
CA ASP A 21 6.72 6.47 6.96
C ASP A 21 8.19 6.23 7.35
N VAL A 22 8.93 7.31 7.62
CA VAL A 22 10.33 7.28 8.08
C VAL A 22 10.53 6.63 9.44
N ASN A 23 9.46 6.47 10.24
CA ASN A 23 9.48 5.83 11.55
C ASN A 23 9.05 4.36 11.48
N ASN A 24 8.90 3.80 10.26
CA ASN A 24 8.39 2.45 9.99
C ASN A 24 6.93 2.22 10.41
N ASN A 25 6.13 3.28 10.60
CA ASN A 25 4.69 3.12 10.84
C ASN A 25 4.00 2.73 9.54
N VAL A 26 3.17 1.69 9.58
CA VAL A 26 2.38 1.27 8.42
C VAL A 26 1.19 2.21 8.24
N LEU A 27 1.21 2.98 7.15
CA LEU A 27 0.19 3.97 6.83
C LEU A 27 -0.96 3.36 6.02
N TYR A 28 -0.61 2.50 5.07
CA TYR A 28 -1.55 1.90 4.12
C TYR A 28 -1.07 0.52 3.71
N ILE A 29 -2.01 -0.40 3.52
CA ILE A 29 -1.79 -1.72 2.97
C ILE A 29 -2.72 -1.90 1.78
N GLY A 30 -2.20 -2.49 0.70
CA GLY A 30 -3.06 -2.92 -0.40
C GLY A 30 -2.51 -4.16 -1.08
N GLN A 31 -3.36 -4.77 -1.89
CA GLN A 31 -2.99 -5.88 -2.77
C GLN A 31 -2.99 -5.49 -4.24
N ALA A 32 -2.25 -6.24 -5.05
CA ALA A 32 -2.28 -6.13 -6.50
C ALA A 32 -1.89 -7.45 -7.17
N LYS A 33 -2.47 -7.72 -8.34
CA LYS A 33 -1.97 -8.76 -9.28
C LYS A 33 -0.65 -8.34 -9.95
N ASN A 34 -0.44 -7.03 -10.08
CA ASN A 34 0.80 -6.44 -10.52
C ASN A 34 1.02 -5.13 -9.75
N ILE A 35 2.01 -5.11 -8.85
CA ILE A 35 2.31 -3.95 -8.01
C ILE A 35 2.76 -2.76 -8.85
N TYR A 36 3.65 -2.96 -9.82
CA TYR A 36 4.08 -1.90 -10.74
C TYR A 36 2.88 -1.22 -11.43
N ASP A 37 1.98 -1.99 -12.02
CA ASP A 37 0.82 -1.44 -12.74
C ASP A 37 -0.14 -0.73 -11.79
N ARG A 38 -0.36 -1.28 -10.58
CA ARG A 38 -1.25 -0.69 -9.58
C ARG A 38 -0.81 0.72 -9.17
N TRP A 39 0.49 0.97 -9.12
CA TRP A 39 1.04 2.26 -8.71
C TRP A 39 1.25 3.23 -9.87
N ASN A 40 1.57 2.75 -11.07
CA ASN A 40 1.84 3.62 -12.22
C ASN A 40 0.58 4.01 -13.02
N HIS A 41 -0.56 3.37 -12.80
CA HIS A 41 -1.84 3.69 -13.48
C HIS A 41 -2.86 4.40 -12.58
N GLY A 42 -2.42 5.43 -11.85
CA GLY A 42 -3.33 6.32 -11.09
C GLY A 42 -3.79 5.74 -9.76
N HIS A 43 -2.86 5.41 -8.87
CA HIS A 43 -3.19 4.92 -7.53
C HIS A 43 -3.96 5.97 -6.71
N HIS A 44 -5.23 5.68 -6.43
CA HIS A 44 -6.16 6.62 -5.80
C HIS A 44 -5.78 7.08 -4.37
N LYS A 45 -4.87 6.39 -3.67
CA LYS A 45 -4.38 6.81 -2.34
C LYS A 45 -3.07 7.61 -2.40
N LEU A 46 -2.44 7.74 -3.56
CA LEU A 46 -1.15 8.42 -3.67
C LEU A 46 -1.22 9.89 -3.19
N SER A 47 -2.28 10.61 -3.57
CA SER A 47 -2.48 12.00 -3.11
C SER A 47 -2.67 12.09 -1.60
N GLU A 48 -3.43 11.17 -1.00
CA GLU A 48 -3.66 11.11 0.45
C GLU A 48 -2.39 10.77 1.23
N ILE A 49 -1.57 9.85 0.71
CA ILE A 49 -0.26 9.51 1.28
C ILE A 49 0.67 10.72 1.22
N ILE A 50 0.77 11.39 0.07
CA ILE A 50 1.60 12.59 -0.09
C ILE A 50 1.11 13.71 0.82
N SER A 51 -0.20 13.91 0.97
CA SER A 51 -0.76 14.92 1.87
C SER A 51 -0.40 14.66 3.33
N ARG A 52 -0.23 13.39 3.74
CA ARG A 52 0.04 13.02 5.13
C ARG A 52 1.53 13.02 5.47
N CYS A 53 2.38 12.58 4.55
CA CYS A 53 3.80 12.29 4.82
C CYS A 53 4.77 12.96 3.83
N GLY A 54 4.26 13.75 2.88
CA GLY A 54 5.06 14.32 1.79
C GLY A 54 5.66 13.21 0.92
N THR A 55 6.93 13.38 0.54
CA THR A 55 7.72 12.39 -0.20
C THR A 55 8.46 11.40 0.70
N ASN A 56 8.33 11.54 2.02
CA ASN A 56 9.02 10.72 3.03
C ASN A 56 8.24 9.44 3.35
N ALA A 57 7.84 8.71 2.31
CA ALA A 57 7.14 7.45 2.41
C ALA A 57 7.79 6.39 1.52
N TYR A 58 7.79 5.16 2.00
CA TYR A 58 8.39 4.03 1.31
C TYR A 58 7.37 2.93 1.07
N ILE A 59 7.52 2.23 -0.06
CA ILE A 59 6.74 1.06 -0.42
C ILE A 59 7.59 -0.18 -0.17
N THR A 60 7.06 -1.07 0.66
CA THR A 60 7.58 -2.43 0.90
C THR A 60 6.55 -3.42 0.35
N TRP A 61 6.96 -4.65 0.03
CA TRP A 61 6.05 -5.65 -0.50
C TRP A 61 6.51 -7.07 -0.19
N VAL A 62 5.56 -7.99 -0.27
CA VAL A 62 5.77 -9.43 -0.28
C VAL A 62 5.02 -10.04 -1.46
N GLN A 63 5.68 -10.92 -2.20
CA GLN A 63 5.05 -11.64 -3.31
C GLN A 63 4.02 -12.62 -2.74
N ILE A 64 2.80 -12.60 -3.27
CA ILE A 64 1.70 -13.47 -2.84
C ILE A 64 0.96 -13.94 -4.10
N PRO A 65 0.68 -15.24 -4.24
CA PRO A 65 -0.04 -15.75 -5.39
C PRO A 65 -1.45 -15.16 -5.45
N GLU A 66 -1.96 -14.94 -6.67
CA GLU A 66 -3.20 -14.18 -6.87
C GLU A 66 -4.41 -14.72 -6.09
N TRP A 67 -4.52 -16.04 -6.00
CA TRP A 67 -5.62 -16.72 -5.30
C TRP A 67 -5.64 -16.46 -3.78
N LEU A 68 -4.53 -15.99 -3.20
CA LEU A 68 -4.41 -15.72 -1.77
C LEU A 68 -4.50 -14.22 -1.43
N LEU A 69 -4.50 -13.32 -2.42
CA LEU A 69 -4.36 -11.88 -2.21
C LEU A 69 -5.41 -11.30 -1.26
N ASN A 70 -6.70 -11.64 -1.44
CA ASN A 70 -7.77 -11.12 -0.59
C ASN A 70 -7.61 -11.53 0.88
N ARG A 71 -7.22 -12.80 1.12
CA ARG A 71 -7.01 -13.32 2.47
C ARG A 71 -5.77 -12.71 3.11
N ALA A 72 -4.69 -12.58 2.36
CA ALA A 72 -3.44 -11.97 2.83
C ALA A 72 -3.61 -10.48 3.15
N GLU A 73 -4.31 -9.72 2.30
CA GLU A 73 -4.61 -8.31 2.54
C GLU A 73 -5.45 -8.14 3.80
N SER A 74 -6.52 -8.93 3.94
CA SER A 74 -7.41 -8.87 5.10
C SER A 74 -6.66 -9.18 6.41
N ALA A 75 -5.80 -10.21 6.40
CA ALA A 75 -4.96 -10.55 7.55
C ALA A 75 -3.96 -9.43 7.89
N ALA A 76 -3.32 -8.85 6.88
CA ALA A 76 -2.35 -7.77 7.08
C ALA A 76 -3.03 -6.49 7.60
N ILE A 77 -4.18 -6.09 7.04
CA ILE A 77 -4.95 -4.94 7.54
C ILE A 77 -5.40 -5.17 8.98
N ALA A 78 -5.90 -6.36 9.32
CA ALA A 78 -6.33 -6.67 10.68
C ALA A 78 -5.16 -6.62 11.69
N PHE A 79 -3.97 -7.07 11.29
CA PHE A 79 -2.77 -7.06 12.13
C PHE A 79 -2.20 -5.66 12.34
N TYR A 80 -2.01 -4.90 11.25
CA TYR A 80 -1.34 -3.60 11.31
C TYR A 80 -2.28 -2.42 11.61
N GLN A 81 -3.59 -2.58 11.39
CA GLN A 81 -4.61 -1.53 11.52
C GLN A 81 -4.20 -0.17 10.89
N PRO A 82 -3.76 -0.16 9.61
CA PRO A 82 -3.21 1.04 8.99
C PRO A 82 -4.27 2.15 8.86
N PRO A 83 -3.94 3.41 9.23
CA PRO A 83 -4.89 4.50 9.31
C PRO A 83 -5.57 4.83 7.98
N LEU A 84 -4.90 4.62 6.84
CA LEU A 84 -5.44 4.95 5.51
C LEU A 84 -6.32 3.83 4.91
N ASN A 85 -6.41 2.67 5.58
CA ASN A 85 -7.36 1.60 5.23
C ASN A 85 -8.68 1.70 6.01
N ILE A 86 -8.70 2.45 7.11
CA ILE A 86 -9.91 2.65 7.89
C ILE A 86 -10.85 3.55 7.09
N LYS A 87 -11.97 3.00 6.64
CA LYS A 87 -13.06 3.82 6.10
C LYS A 87 -13.68 4.57 7.27
N SER A 88 -13.77 5.89 7.20
CA SER A 88 -14.61 6.63 8.15
C SER A 88 -15.99 5.97 8.17
N PRO A 89 -16.57 5.69 9.34
CA PRO A 89 -17.96 5.23 9.38
C PRO A 89 -18.83 6.24 8.64
N PRO A 90 -19.86 5.79 7.90
CA PRO A 90 -20.80 6.72 7.30
C PRO A 90 -21.31 7.65 8.40
N ILE A 91 -21.34 8.95 8.11
CA ILE A 91 -21.99 9.93 8.97
C ILE A 91 -23.48 9.54 8.91
N VAL A 92 -23.99 8.92 9.98
CA VAL A 92 -25.41 8.60 10.16
C VAL A 92 -26.16 9.85 10.57
#